data_AF-A0AAD5R343-F1
#
_entry.id   AF-A0AAD5R343-F1
#
_cell.length_a   1.000
_cell.length_b   1.000
_cell.length_c   1.000
_cell.angle_alpha   90.00
_cell.angle_beta   90.00
_cell.angle_gamma   90.00
#
_symmetry.space_group_name_H-M   'P 1'
#
loop_
_entity.id
_entity.type
_entity.pdbx_description
1 polymer ?
#
loop_
_entity_poly.entity_id
_entity_poly.type
_entity_poly.pdbx_seq_one_letter_code
_entity_poly.pdbx_strand_id
1 'polypeptide(L)'
;MTIPYCSFIQSPQVRVSCRAEELLGRLQAAEEVNAMVGTVNRFLWRPEFAAYMVEGTPGVHTEVFVSFYTTASGVCFNVVEANMIVRRMKCENYSRKTRLSYRYHFPLWAALISPTLPCDRLPVMRVAPGRSIFWPEDAVYCGHPRFKNLVKNIRGRRGRESRYQCADISRM
;
A
#
# COMPACT_ATOMS: atom_id res chain seq x y z
N MET A 1 -14.34 -40.23 -17.36
CA MET A 1 -12.91 -39.96 -17.03
C MET A 1 -12.89 -38.73 -16.15
N THR A 2 -12.93 -38.92 -14.84
CA THR A 2 -13.11 -37.86 -13.84
C THR A 2 -11.74 -37.44 -13.34
N ILE A 3 -11.35 -36.19 -13.56
CA ILE A 3 -10.05 -35.66 -13.13
C ILE A 3 -10.08 -35.54 -11.59
N PRO A 4 -9.10 -36.09 -10.86
CA PRO A 4 -9.12 -36.07 -9.41
C PRO A 4 -8.86 -34.66 -8.89
N TYR A 5 -9.65 -34.25 -7.89
CA TYR A 5 -9.44 -33.04 -7.11
C TYR A 5 -8.03 -33.07 -6.51
N CYS A 6 -7.17 -32.16 -6.97
CA CYS A 6 -5.89 -31.89 -6.33
C CYS A 6 -6.17 -31.24 -4.97
N SER A 7 -5.99 -32.00 -3.89
CA SER A 7 -5.99 -31.49 -2.53
C SER A 7 -4.76 -30.58 -2.35
N PHE A 8 -4.98 -29.27 -2.52
CA PHE A 8 -3.96 -28.26 -2.23
C PHE A 8 -3.55 -28.35 -0.76
N ILE A 9 -2.31 -28.80 -0.52
CA ILE A 9 -1.60 -28.65 0.75
C ILE A 9 -1.63 -27.16 1.12
N GLN A 10 -2.34 -26.80 2.20
CA GLN A 10 -2.35 -25.45 2.74
C GLN A 10 -1.01 -25.16 3.44
N SER A 11 0.00 -24.81 2.66
CA SER A 11 1.19 -24.15 3.19
C SER A 11 0.81 -22.76 3.74
N PRO A 12 1.53 -22.23 4.74
CA PRO A 12 1.29 -20.88 5.24
C PRO A 12 1.62 -19.85 4.14
N GLN A 13 0.60 -19.41 3.42
CA GLN A 13 0.73 -18.41 2.36
C GLN A 13 0.70 -16.99 2.95
N VAL A 14 1.80 -16.25 2.77
CA VAL A 14 1.82 -14.79 3.00
C VAL A 14 1.12 -14.11 1.83
N ARG A 15 0.17 -13.23 2.08
CA ARG A 15 -0.56 -12.46 1.04
C ARG A 15 -0.58 -10.98 1.39
N VAL A 16 -0.74 -10.12 0.39
CA VAL A 16 -1.01 -8.71 0.63
C VAL A 16 -2.47 -8.50 0.99
N SER A 17 -2.75 -7.47 1.79
CA SER A 17 -4.11 -7.14 2.23
C SER A 17 -4.57 -5.87 1.55
N CYS A 18 -5.46 -5.98 0.55
CA CYS A 18 -6.04 -4.85 -0.18
C CYS A 18 -7.10 -4.06 0.63
N ARG A 19 -6.78 -3.71 1.87
CA ARG A 19 -7.68 -3.03 2.83
C ARG A 19 -7.16 -1.65 3.25
N ALA A 20 -6.32 -1.03 2.43
CA ALA A 20 -5.78 0.30 2.73
C ALA A 20 -6.88 1.33 2.94
N GLU A 21 -7.99 1.26 2.19
CA GLU A 21 -9.11 2.19 2.32
C GLU A 21 -9.77 2.12 3.72
N GLU A 22 -10.07 0.91 4.21
CA GLU A 22 -10.60 0.72 5.56
C GLU A 22 -9.62 1.21 6.64
N LEU A 23 -8.34 0.89 6.48
CA LEU A 23 -7.30 1.30 7.43
C LEU A 23 -7.13 2.82 7.45
N LEU A 24 -7.07 3.45 6.28
CA LEU A 24 -6.96 4.90 6.14
C LEU A 24 -8.18 5.61 6.70
N GLY A 25 -9.40 5.12 6.47
CA GLY A 25 -10.60 5.71 7.06
C GLY A 25 -10.53 5.80 8.58
N ARG A 26 -9.98 4.77 9.25
CA ARG A 26 -9.77 4.81 10.72
C ARG A 26 -8.66 5.77 11.14
N LEU A 27 -7.56 5.78 10.40
CA LEU A 27 -6.40 6.62 10.72
C LEU A 27 -6.70 8.10 10.50
N GLN A 28 -7.41 8.44 9.43
CA GLN A 28 -7.80 9.80 9.07
C GLN A 28 -8.98 10.31 9.91
N ALA A 29 -9.88 9.44 10.37
CA ALA A 29 -10.90 9.85 11.35
C ALA A 29 -10.27 10.44 12.62
N ALA A 30 -9.13 9.89 13.08
CA ALA A 30 -8.39 10.49 14.20
C ALA A 30 -7.81 11.86 13.84
N GLU A 31 -7.44 12.09 12.58
CA GLU A 31 -6.97 13.39 12.10
C GLU A 31 -8.08 14.45 12.07
N GLU A 32 -9.27 14.04 11.63
CA GLU A 32 -10.48 14.87 11.61
C GLU A 32 -10.91 15.26 13.01
N VAL A 33 -10.92 14.31 13.96
CA VAL A 33 -11.23 14.60 15.37
C VAL A 33 -10.24 15.62 15.94
N ASN A 34 -8.94 15.43 15.71
CA ASN A 34 -7.92 16.39 16.16
C ASN A 34 -8.16 17.78 15.58
N ALA A 35 -8.50 17.87 14.29
CA ALA A 35 -8.83 19.15 13.65
C ALA A 35 -10.07 19.81 14.27
N MET A 36 -11.12 19.03 14.61
CA MET A 36 -12.33 19.55 15.26
C MET A 36 -12.06 20.12 16.66
N VAL A 37 -11.18 19.50 17.45
CA VAL A 37 -10.85 19.95 18.81
C VAL A 37 -9.66 20.91 18.88
N GLY A 38 -9.14 21.36 17.72
CA GLY A 38 -7.99 22.26 17.66
C GLY A 38 -6.66 21.63 18.10
N THR A 39 -6.58 20.30 18.14
CA THR A 39 -5.35 19.57 18.46
C THR A 39 -4.51 19.34 17.20
N VAL A 40 -3.20 19.51 17.32
CA VAL A 40 -2.29 19.31 16.19
C VAL A 40 -2.14 17.83 15.86
N ASN A 41 -2.23 17.51 14.58
CA ASN A 41 -2.00 16.16 14.08
C ASN A 41 -0.54 15.76 14.19
N ARG A 42 -0.25 14.76 15.02
CA ARG A 42 1.11 14.24 15.21
C ARG A 42 1.63 13.44 14.00
N PHE A 43 0.71 12.81 13.27
CA PHE A 43 0.99 12.03 12.06
C PHE A 43 -0.06 12.36 11.00
N LEU A 44 0.32 12.23 9.74
CA LEU A 44 -0.59 12.33 8.59
C LEU A 44 -0.54 11.01 7.82
N TRP A 45 -1.71 10.57 7.36
CA TRP A 45 -1.89 9.32 6.63
C TRP A 45 -2.45 9.58 5.24
N ARG A 46 -1.82 9.02 4.22
CA ARG A 46 -2.18 9.25 2.82
C ARG A 46 -2.32 7.93 2.07
N PRO A 47 -3.26 7.87 1.10
CA PRO A 47 -3.37 6.73 0.22
C PRO A 47 -2.20 6.69 -0.75
N GLU A 48 -1.74 5.47 -1.03
CA GLU A 48 -0.77 5.17 -2.07
C GLU A 48 -1.43 4.47 -3.25
N PHE A 49 -0.69 4.31 -4.35
CA PHE A 49 -1.24 3.74 -5.59
C PHE A 49 -1.92 2.37 -5.38
N ALA A 50 -1.31 1.49 -4.59
CA ALA A 50 -1.83 0.16 -4.36
C ALA A 50 -2.79 0.11 -3.16
N ALA A 51 -3.88 -0.64 -3.30
CA ALA A 51 -4.91 -0.84 -2.29
C ALA A 51 -4.43 -1.56 -1.01
N TYR A 52 -3.17 -1.99 -0.97
CA TYR A 52 -2.51 -2.58 0.21
C TYR A 52 -1.41 -1.70 0.80
N MET A 53 -1.22 -0.49 0.26
CA MET A 53 -0.20 0.45 0.72
C MET A 53 -0.85 1.61 1.49
N VAL A 54 -0.14 2.08 2.50
CA VAL A 54 -0.48 3.28 3.29
C VAL A 54 0.80 4.06 3.50
N GLU A 55 0.77 5.35 3.21
CA GLU A 55 1.85 6.27 3.57
C GLU A 55 1.52 6.96 4.89
N GLY A 56 2.49 7.02 5.80
CA GLY A 56 2.38 7.80 7.03
C GLY A 56 3.58 8.72 7.16
N THR A 57 3.35 9.99 7.47
CA THR A 57 4.41 11.02 7.66
C THR A 57 4.24 11.73 9.00
N PRO A 58 5.29 12.38 9.52
CA PRO A 58 5.13 13.33 10.64
C PRO A 58 4.14 14.44 10.25
N GLY A 59 3.21 14.77 11.13
CA GLY A 59 2.17 15.77 10.84
C GLY A 59 2.55 17.22 11.12
N VAL A 60 3.67 17.43 11.81
CA VAL A 60 4.34 18.73 11.93
C VAL A 60 5.70 18.58 11.26
N HIS A 61 6.10 19.58 10.48
CA HIS A 61 7.44 19.62 9.91
C HIS A 61 8.44 19.36 11.03
N THR A 62 9.27 18.35 10.82
CA THR A 62 10.34 18.01 11.76
C THR A 62 11.26 19.19 11.98
N GLU A 63 11.27 20.23 11.15
CA GLU A 63 12.01 21.47 11.39
C GLU A 63 11.57 22.22 12.65
N VAL A 64 10.29 22.24 13.03
CA VAL A 64 9.85 22.83 14.32
C VAL A 64 10.30 21.95 15.49
N PHE A 65 10.31 20.63 15.28
CA PHE A 65 10.79 19.66 16.26
C PHE A 65 12.32 19.75 16.42
N VAL A 66 13.05 19.75 15.31
CA VAL A 66 14.50 19.81 15.21
C VAL A 66 14.99 21.17 15.65
N SER A 67 14.33 22.29 15.32
CA SER A 67 14.70 23.63 15.80
C SER A 67 14.56 23.77 17.32
N PHE A 68 13.64 23.05 17.96
CA PHE A 68 13.52 23.04 19.43
C PHE A 68 14.61 22.21 20.12
N TYR A 69 15.12 21.17 19.46
CA TYR A 69 16.17 20.28 20.02
C TYR A 69 17.59 20.59 19.53
N THR A 70 17.77 21.36 18.45
CA THR A 70 19.10 21.70 17.89
C THR A 70 19.79 22.85 18.62
N THR A 71 19.09 23.67 19.40
CA THR A 71 19.72 24.80 20.08
C THR A 71 20.33 24.44 21.45
N ALA A 72 20.03 23.26 22.01
CA ALA A 72 20.50 22.91 23.35
C ALA A 72 21.51 21.76 23.41
N SER A 73 21.42 20.72 22.57
CA SER A 73 22.34 19.57 22.68
C SER A 73 22.11 18.52 21.59
N GLY A 74 22.82 18.62 20.46
CA GLY A 74 22.95 17.52 19.49
C GLY A 74 21.67 17.15 18.74
N VAL A 75 21.82 16.82 17.45
CA VAL A 75 20.71 16.34 16.62
C VAL A 75 20.27 14.96 17.14
N CYS A 76 19.13 14.88 17.85
CA CYS A 76 18.57 13.61 18.31
C CYS A 76 18.00 12.79 17.12
N PHE A 77 18.86 12.02 16.45
CA PHE A 77 18.48 11.08 15.38
C PHE A 77 17.35 10.11 15.82
N ASN A 78 17.31 9.80 17.12
CA ASN A 78 16.31 8.93 17.76
C ASN A 78 14.86 9.44 17.66
N VAL A 79 14.64 10.73 17.38
CA VAL A 79 13.27 11.29 17.24
C VAL A 79 12.60 10.77 15.97
N VAL A 80 13.35 10.61 14.87
CA VAL A 80 12.80 10.10 13.60
C VAL A 80 12.40 8.64 13.74
N GLU A 81 13.28 7.83 14.33
CA GLU A 81 13.01 6.41 14.58
C GLU A 81 11.83 6.23 15.54
N ALA A 82 11.80 6.96 16.66
CA ALA A 82 10.66 6.92 17.59
C ALA A 82 9.34 7.29 16.91
N ASN A 83 9.37 8.29 16.01
CA ASN A 83 8.21 8.65 15.20
C ASN A 83 7.79 7.52 14.24
N MET A 84 8.73 6.82 13.60
CA MET A 84 8.45 5.67 12.74
C MET A 84 7.87 4.49 13.53
N ILE A 85 8.39 4.21 14.73
CA ILE A 85 7.91 3.16 15.62
C ILE A 85 6.46 3.40 16.02
N VAL A 86 6.13 4.63 16.46
CA VAL A 86 4.75 4.96 16.87
C VAL A 86 3.79 4.89 15.69
N ARG A 87 4.21 5.30 14.48
CA ARG A 87 3.41 5.12 13.25
C ARG A 87 3.11 3.64 13.00
N ARG A 88 4.12 2.77 13.09
CA ARG A 88 3.92 1.32 12.95
C ARG A 88 2.90 0.79 13.95
N MET A 89 3.08 1.11 15.23
CA MET A 89 2.18 0.65 16.31
C MET A 89 0.74 1.11 16.06
N LYS A 90 0.53 2.36 15.64
CA LYS A 90 -0.81 2.87 15.31
C LYS A 90 -1.48 2.04 14.22
N CYS A 91 -0.77 1.75 13.13
CA CYS A 91 -1.33 0.93 12.06
C CYS A 91 -1.56 -0.53 12.51
N GLU A 92 -0.68 -1.10 13.33
CA GLU A 92 -0.82 -2.47 13.86
C GLU A 92 -2.04 -2.60 14.78
N ASN A 93 -2.34 -1.59 15.60
CA ASN A 93 -3.51 -1.57 16.48
C ASN A 93 -4.84 -1.71 15.71
N TYR A 94 -4.91 -1.20 14.48
CA TYR A 94 -6.10 -1.34 13.64
C TYR A 94 -6.09 -2.62 12.78
N SER A 95 -4.97 -3.33 12.74
CA SER A 95 -4.70 -4.46 11.84
C SER A 95 -4.79 -5.81 12.59
N ARG A 96 -6.00 -6.18 13.02
CA ARG A 96 -6.24 -7.34 13.92
C ARG A 96 -5.76 -8.72 13.41
N LYS A 97 -5.70 -8.93 12.09
CA LYS A 97 -5.36 -10.25 11.47
C LYS A 97 -4.28 -10.14 10.39
N THR A 98 -3.69 -8.97 10.24
CA THR A 98 -2.75 -8.64 9.17
C THR A 98 -1.53 -8.01 9.80
N ARG A 99 -0.33 -8.39 9.35
CA ARG A 99 0.91 -7.78 9.83
C ARG A 99 1.37 -6.72 8.84
N LEU A 100 1.82 -5.59 9.37
CA LEU A 100 2.48 -4.58 8.54
C LEU A 100 3.85 -5.08 8.11
N SER A 101 4.25 -4.67 6.91
CA SER A 101 5.57 -4.96 6.38
C SER A 101 6.04 -3.76 5.56
N TYR A 102 7.24 -3.29 5.87
CA TYR A 102 7.90 -2.22 5.13
C TYR A 102 8.83 -2.90 4.13
N ARG A 103 8.46 -2.90 2.84
CA ARG A 103 9.28 -3.46 1.78
C ARG A 103 9.24 -2.54 0.57
N TYR A 104 10.38 -2.40 -0.09
CA TYR A 104 10.46 -1.76 -1.41
C TYR A 104 9.77 -2.59 -2.49
N HIS A 105 9.81 -3.91 -2.34
CA HIS A 105 9.20 -4.85 -3.28
C HIS A 105 8.64 -6.06 -2.52
N PHE A 106 7.47 -6.53 -2.94
CA PHE A 106 6.90 -7.78 -2.45
C PHE A 106 7.28 -8.92 -3.42
N PRO A 107 8.04 -9.95 -3.07
CA PRO A 107 8.63 -10.87 -4.07
C PRO A 107 7.65 -11.64 -4.98
N LEU A 108 6.34 -11.62 -4.72
CA LEU A 108 5.35 -12.41 -5.46
C LEU A 108 4.05 -11.60 -5.74
N TRP A 109 4.17 -10.46 -6.44
CA TRP A 109 3.04 -9.58 -6.82
C TRP A 109 1.99 -10.32 -7.66
N ALA A 110 2.41 -11.09 -8.66
CA ALA A 110 1.49 -11.70 -9.63
C ALA A 110 0.66 -12.87 -9.08
N ALA A 111 1.15 -13.60 -8.07
CA ALA A 111 0.48 -14.82 -7.60
C ALA A 111 -0.33 -14.65 -6.30
N LEU A 112 -0.23 -13.51 -5.60
CA LEU A 112 -0.75 -13.37 -4.22
C LEU A 112 -1.66 -12.17 -3.95
N ILE A 113 -1.95 -11.35 -4.96
CA ILE A 113 -2.85 -10.20 -4.80
C ILE A 113 -4.33 -10.63 -4.88
N SER A 114 -4.63 -11.88 -5.27
CA SER A 114 -6.00 -12.36 -5.34
C SER A 114 -6.31 -13.47 -4.32
N PRO A 115 -7.26 -13.25 -3.40
CA PRO A 115 -7.96 -14.34 -2.73
C PRO A 115 -9.11 -14.94 -3.57
N THR A 116 -9.41 -14.42 -4.78
CA THR A 116 -10.72 -14.64 -5.44
C THR A 116 -10.68 -14.70 -6.98
N LEU A 117 -9.62 -15.19 -7.59
CA LEU A 117 -9.65 -15.51 -9.02
C LEU A 117 -9.45 -17.01 -9.26
N PRO A 118 -10.55 -17.80 -9.28
CA PRO A 118 -10.56 -18.94 -10.19
C PRO A 118 -10.21 -18.42 -11.60
N CYS A 119 -9.59 -19.28 -12.40
CA CYS A 119 -9.13 -19.04 -13.77
C CYS A 119 -10.19 -18.39 -14.71
N ASP A 120 -11.44 -18.30 -14.26
CA ASP A 120 -12.63 -18.06 -15.06
C ASP A 120 -13.01 -16.58 -15.24
N ARG A 121 -12.34 -15.61 -14.56
CA ARG A 121 -12.62 -14.15 -14.74
C ARG A 121 -11.69 -13.41 -15.72
N LEU A 122 -11.06 -14.13 -16.64
CA LEU A 122 -10.30 -13.55 -17.76
C LEU A 122 -11.08 -12.52 -18.63
N PRO A 123 -12.42 -12.56 -18.79
CA PRO A 123 -13.12 -11.58 -19.62
C PRO A 123 -13.10 -10.15 -19.05
N VAL A 124 -13.17 -9.99 -17.73
CA VAL A 124 -13.26 -8.67 -17.06
C VAL A 124 -11.93 -7.91 -17.15
N MET A 125 -10.80 -8.62 -17.16
CA MET A 125 -9.46 -8.02 -17.26
C MET A 125 -9.25 -7.20 -18.54
N ARG A 126 -9.95 -7.53 -19.64
CA ARG A 126 -9.84 -6.78 -20.91
C ARG A 126 -10.50 -5.40 -20.87
N VAL A 127 -11.43 -5.16 -19.95
CA VAL A 127 -12.17 -3.89 -19.83
C VAL A 127 -11.54 -2.94 -18.81
N ALA A 128 -10.78 -3.47 -17.85
CA ALA A 128 -10.14 -2.70 -16.78
C ALA A 128 -9.22 -1.56 -17.29
N PRO A 129 -9.08 -0.42 -16.57
CA PRO A 129 -8.21 0.69 -16.93
C PRO A 129 -6.73 0.31 -17.12
N GLY A 130 -6.28 -0.75 -16.46
CA GLY A 130 -4.90 -1.26 -16.57
C GLY A 130 -4.70 -2.31 -17.67
N ARG A 131 -5.71 -3.14 -17.97
CA ARG A 131 -5.60 -4.32 -18.86
C ARG A 131 -4.43 -5.26 -18.52
N SER A 132 -3.98 -5.27 -17.26
CA SER A 132 -2.89 -6.14 -16.83
C SER A 132 -3.40 -7.57 -16.67
N ILE A 133 -2.61 -8.54 -17.14
CA ILE A 133 -2.85 -9.98 -16.96
C ILE A 133 -2.48 -10.46 -15.54
N PHE A 134 -1.61 -9.73 -14.83
CA PHE A 134 -1.08 -10.15 -13.52
C PHE A 134 -1.53 -9.26 -12.37
N TRP A 135 -1.96 -8.03 -12.64
CA TRP A 135 -2.33 -7.05 -11.63
C TRP A 135 -3.84 -6.82 -11.65
N PRO A 136 -4.59 -7.30 -10.64
CA PRO A 136 -6.03 -7.12 -10.62
C PRO A 136 -6.40 -5.66 -10.40
N GLU A 137 -7.55 -5.23 -10.92
CA GLU A 137 -7.97 -3.83 -10.81
C GLU A 137 -8.16 -3.38 -9.36
N ASP A 138 -8.69 -4.26 -8.51
CA ASP A 138 -8.93 -4.00 -7.08
C ASP A 138 -7.64 -3.85 -6.27
N ALA A 139 -6.48 -4.11 -6.88
CA ALA A 139 -5.18 -3.83 -6.28
C ALA A 139 -4.77 -2.36 -6.44
N VAL A 140 -5.43 -1.60 -7.33
CA VAL A 140 -5.31 -0.14 -7.37
C VAL A 140 -6.21 0.43 -6.28
N TYR A 141 -5.72 1.40 -5.52
CA TYR A 141 -6.50 2.03 -4.47
C TYR A 141 -7.82 2.62 -5.01
N CYS A 142 -8.95 2.13 -4.48
CA CYS A 142 -10.29 2.45 -4.97
C CYS A 142 -10.90 3.71 -4.31
N GLY A 143 -10.46 4.08 -3.11
CA GLY A 143 -11.00 5.22 -2.35
C GLY A 143 -10.77 6.60 -2.98
N HIS A 144 -9.99 6.71 -4.07
CA HIS A 144 -9.81 7.98 -4.77
C HIS A 144 -9.64 7.78 -6.30
N PRO A 145 -10.43 8.45 -7.16
CA PRO A 145 -10.45 8.21 -8.61
C PRO A 145 -9.14 8.55 -9.33
N ARG A 146 -8.29 9.38 -8.72
CA ARG A 146 -6.96 9.77 -9.23
C ARG A 146 -6.14 8.58 -9.72
N PHE A 147 -6.06 7.49 -8.97
CA PHE A 147 -5.17 6.38 -9.31
C PHE A 147 -5.67 5.61 -10.53
N LYS A 148 -6.97 5.31 -10.61
CA LYS A 148 -7.56 4.67 -11.80
C LYS A 148 -7.47 5.55 -13.04
N ASN A 149 -7.71 6.86 -12.89
CA ASN A 149 -7.57 7.82 -13.98
C ASN A 149 -6.12 7.92 -14.46
N LEU A 150 -5.14 7.90 -13.55
CA LEU A 150 -3.72 7.89 -13.89
C LEU A 150 -3.36 6.68 -14.76
N VAL A 151 -3.77 5.47 -14.36
CA VAL A 151 -3.55 4.25 -15.15
C VAL A 151 -4.17 4.36 -16.53
N LYS A 152 -5.44 4.79 -16.60
CA LYS A 152 -6.17 4.98 -17.85
C LYS A 152 -5.45 5.98 -18.78
N ASN A 153 -5.02 7.11 -18.23
CA ASN A 153 -4.38 8.19 -18.99
C ASN A 153 -2.99 7.80 -19.49
N ILE A 154 -2.17 7.15 -18.67
CA ILE A 154 -0.84 6.67 -19.09
C ILE A 154 -0.99 5.67 -20.23
N ARG A 155 -1.88 4.70 -20.10
CA ARG A 155 -2.13 3.71 -21.15
C ARG A 155 -2.70 4.37 -22.40
N GLY A 156 -3.68 5.26 -22.25
CA GLY A 156 -4.29 5.99 -23.36
C GLY A 156 -3.28 6.80 -24.16
N ARG A 157 -2.40 7.53 -23.48
CA ARG A 157 -1.30 8.29 -24.12
C ARG A 157 -0.27 7.38 -24.81
N ARG A 158 -0.01 6.18 -24.27
CA ARG A 158 0.93 5.22 -24.86
C ARG A 158 0.33 4.39 -25.99
N GLY A 159 -1.00 4.29 -26.09
CA GLY A 159 -1.70 3.39 -27.01
C GLY A 159 -1.54 1.90 -26.71
N ARG A 160 -0.77 1.53 -25.68
CA ARG A 160 -0.48 0.14 -25.27
C ARG A 160 -0.22 0.04 -23.77
N GLU A 161 -0.24 -1.18 -23.25
CA GLU A 161 0.13 -1.48 -21.87
C GLU A 161 1.59 -1.12 -21.57
N SER A 162 1.87 -0.73 -20.33
CA SER A 162 3.26 -0.52 -19.89
C SER A 162 3.97 -1.87 -19.78
N ARG A 163 5.09 -2.02 -20.49
CA ARG A 163 5.94 -3.20 -20.43
C ARG A 163 7.20 -2.88 -19.64
N TYR A 164 7.49 -3.72 -18.67
CA TYR A 164 8.71 -3.67 -17.88
C TYR A 164 9.40 -5.01 -18.03
N GLN A 165 10.66 -4.99 -18.46
CA GLN A 165 11.52 -6.16 -18.51
C GLN A 165 12.62 -5.93 -17.49
N CYS A 166 12.66 -6.77 -16.45
CA CYS A 166 13.76 -6.74 -15.49
C CYS A 166 14.98 -7.35 -16.18
N ALA A 167 16.13 -6.67 -16.11
CA ALA A 167 17.37 -7.20 -16.66
C ALA A 167 17.79 -8.43 -15.84
N ASP A 168 18.21 -9.49 -16.53
CA ASP A 168 18.75 -10.68 -15.88
C ASP A 168 20.21 -10.40 -15.50
N ILE A 169 20.41 -10.10 -14.22
CA ILE A 169 21.73 -9.75 -13.67
C ILE A 169 22.66 -10.99 -13.64
N SER A 170 22.11 -12.20 -13.78
CA SER A 170 22.90 -13.44 -13.80
C SER A 170 23.70 -13.67 -15.10
N ARG A 171 23.53 -12.81 -16.10
CA ARG A 171 24.24 -12.87 -17.40
C ARG A 171 25.24 -11.73 -17.62
N MET A 172 25.57 -10.96 -16.57
CA MET A 172 26.66 -9.97 -16.55
C MET A 172 27.87 -10.58 -15.84
#